data_AF-A0A7Y3FTQ1-F1
#
_entry.id   AF-A0A7Y3FTQ1-F1
#
_cell.length_a   1.000
_cell.length_b   1.000
_cell.length_c   1.000
_cell.angle_alpha   90.00
_cell.angle_beta   90.00
_cell.angle_gamma   90.00
#
_symmetry.space_group_name_H-M   'P 1'
#
loop_
_entity.id
_entity.type
_entity.pdbx_description
1 polymer ?
#
loop_
_entity_poly.entity_id
_entity_poly.type
_entity_poly.pdbx_seq_one_letter_code
_entity_poly.pdbx_strand_id
1 'polypeptide(L)' 'MKRILIDHKKLDQVLAVRLVETYPDGYGDEDIIAFKSPKGEFIEAVELRTEDA' A
#
# COMPACT_ATOMS: atom_id res chain seq x y z
N MET A 1 9.30 -8.86 -10.49
CA MET A 1 8.66 -7.96 -9.50
C MET A 1 7.24 -8.43 -9.26
N LYS A 2 6.90 -8.76 -8.03
CA LYS A 2 5.57 -9.19 -7.62
C LYS A 2 4.89 -8.02 -6.89
N ARG A 3 3.69 -7.63 -7.33
CA ARG A 3 2.86 -6.62 -6.63
C ARG A 3 1.78 -7.37 -5.87
N ILE A 4 1.65 -7.09 -4.58
CA ILE A 4 0.69 -7.76 -3.69
C ILE A 4 -0.21 -6.68 -3.09
N LEU A 5 -1.52 -6.80 -3.27
CA LEU A 5 -2.50 -5.95 -2.60
C LEU A 5 -2.84 -6.55 -1.25
N ILE A 6 -2.65 -5.78 -0.18
CA ILE A 6 -2.92 -6.19 1.19
C ILE A 6 -3.94 -5.20 1.76
N ASP A 7 -5.03 -5.74 2.31
CA ASP A 7 -6.02 -4.94 3.04
C ASP A 7 -5.38 -4.45 4.34
N HIS A 8 -5.66 -3.21 4.76
CA HIS A 8 -5.14 -2.66 6.00
C HIS A 8 -5.40 -3.58 7.21
N LYS A 9 -6.52 -4.32 7.23
CA LYS A 9 -6.87 -5.25 8.33
C LYS A 9 -5.95 -6.46 8.41
N LYS A 10 -5.23 -6.76 7.32
CA LYS A 10 -4.30 -7.88 7.19
C LYS A 10 -2.84 -7.39 7.16
N LEU A 11 -2.60 -6.12 7.50
CA LEU A 11 -1.27 -5.55 7.54
C LEU A 11 -0.46 -6.20 8.67
N ASP A 12 0.67 -6.80 8.31
CA ASP A 12 1.61 -7.34 9.29
C ASP A 12 2.32 -6.20 10.04
N GLN A 13 2.77 -6.45 11.27
CA GLN A 13 3.48 -5.47 12.08
C GLN A 13 4.73 -4.93 11.38
N VAL A 14 5.46 -5.78 10.64
CA VAL A 14 6.66 -5.35 9.89
C VAL A 14 6.29 -4.34 8.80
N LEU A 15 5.21 -4.58 8.07
CA LEU A 15 4.73 -3.68 7.03
C LEU A 15 4.13 -2.40 7.62
N ALA A 16 3.49 -2.47 8.78
CA ALA A 16 2.98 -1.30 9.49
C ALA A 16 4.11 -0.36 9.94
N VAL A 17 5.20 -0.91 10.48
CA VAL A 17 6.39 -0.12 10.81
C VAL A 17 6.96 0.52 9.55
N ARG A 18 7.11 -0.24 8.46
CA ARG A 18 7.63 0.30 7.20
C ARG A 18 6.75 1.40 6.60
N LEU A 19 5.43 1.28 6.75
CA LEU A 19 4.49 2.32 6.34
C LEU A 19 4.76 3.64 7.06
N VAL A 20 4.95 3.59 8.38
CA VAL A 20 5.27 4.78 9.20
C VAL A 20 6.66 5.32 8.85
N GLU A 21 7.65 4.46 8.61
CA GLU A 21 8.99 4.89 8.19
C GLU A 21 9.00 5.55 6.80
N THR A 22 8.15 5.07 5.88
CA THR A 22 8.04 5.60 4.51
C THR A 22 7.26 6.92 4.51
N TYR A 23 6.25 7.03 5.36
CA TYR A 23 5.36 8.19 5.46
C TYR A 23 5.33 8.72 6.90
N PRO A 24 6.44 9.31 7.40
CA PRO A 24 6.55 9.76 8.79
C PRO A 24 5.57 10.88 9.12
N ASP A 25 5.25 11.72 8.14
CA ASP A 25 4.28 12.83 8.24
C ASP A 25 2.87 12.42 7.80
N GLY A 26 2.66 11.14 7.50
CA GLY A 26 1.46 10.61 6.85
C GLY A 26 1.55 10.64 5.32
N TYR A 27 0.54 10.07 4.67
CA TYR A 27 0.38 10.06 3.21
C TYR A 27 -0.85 10.88 2.83
N GLY A 28 -0.76 11.58 1.70
CA GLY A 28 -1.85 12.40 1.16
C GLY A 28 -2.47 11.79 -0.10
N ASP A 29 -3.41 12.50 -0.71
CA ASP A 29 -4.05 12.10 -1.98
C ASP A 29 -3.01 11.91 -3.11
N GLU A 30 -1.88 12.61 -3.03
CA GLU A 30 -0.77 12.50 -4.00
C GLU A 30 -0.02 11.16 -3.92
N ASP A 31 -0.08 10.48 -2.78
CA ASP A 31 0.56 9.18 -2.55
C ASP A 31 -0.38 7.99 -2.87
N ILE A 32 -1.66 8.28 -3.05
CA ILE A 32 -2.69 7.26 -3.29
C ILE A 32 -2.72 6.88 -4.77
N ILE A 33 -2.50 5.61 -5.02
CA ILE A 33 -2.68 5.00 -6.33
C ILE A 33 -4.12 4.47 -6.42
N ALA A 34 -4.94 5.17 -7.21
CA ALA A 34 -6.31 4.76 -7.51
C ALA A 34 -6.38 4.03 -8.86
N PHE A 35 -6.96 2.83 -8.87
CA PHE A 35 -7.18 2.07 -10.10
C PHE A 35 -8.43 1.20 -10.01
N LYS A 36 -8.93 0.78 -11.17
CA LYS A 36 -10.08 -0.11 -11.26
C LYS A 36 -9.60 -1.56 -11.35
N SER A 37 -10.09 -2.42 -10.47
CA SER A 37 -9.83 -3.85 -10.52
C SER A 37 -10.50 -4.48 -11.76
N PRO A 38 -10.07 -5.68 -12.20
CA PRO A 38 -10.75 -6.41 -13.26
C PRO A 38 -12.23 -6.70 -12.98
N LYS A 39 -12.64 -6.69 -11.70
CA LYS A 39 -14.03 -6.88 -11.26
C LYS A 39 -14.85 -5.58 -11.29
N GLY A 40 -14.21 -4.47 -11.63
CA GLY A 40 -14.83 -3.16 -11.72
C GLY A 40 -14.88 -2.39 -10.40
N GLU A 41 -14.25 -2.89 -9.34
CA GLU A 41 -14.12 -2.22 -8.05
C GLU A 41 -13.06 -1.11 -8.14
N PHE A 42 -13.33 0.05 -7.55
CA PHE A 42 -12.32 1.08 -7.36
C PHE A 42 -11.46 0.71 -6.15
N ILE A 43 -10.16 0.66 -6.35
CA ILE A 43 -9.16 0.34 -5.32
C ILE A 43 -8.24 1.56 -5.18
N GLU A 44 -8.03 1.97 -3.94
CA GLU A 44 -7.10 3.01 -3.53
C GLU A 44 -6.04 2.36 -2.64
N ALA A 45 -4.76 2.55 -2.97
CA ALA A 45 -3.66 1.94 -2.23
C ALA A 45 -2.42 2.84 -2.24
N VAL A 46 -1.64 2.78 -1.16
CA VAL A 46 -0.30 3.37 -1.09
C VAL A 46 0.75 2.35 -1.49
N GLU A 47 1.84 2.78 -2.13
CA GLU A 47 2.95 1.91 -2.50
C GLU A 47 3.89 1.70 -1.31
N LEU A 48 4.16 0.44 -0.95
CA LEU A 48 5.25 0.08 -0.06
C LEU A 48 6.24 -0.81 -0.79
N ARG A 49 7.50 -0.38 -0.82
CA ARG A 49 8.58 -1.17 -1.43
C ARG A 49 9.13 -2.12 -0.38
N THR A 50 9.10 -3.43 -0.66
CA THR A 50 9.77 -4.46 0.13
C THR A 50 11.04 -4.91 -0.58
N GLU A 51 12.10 -5.22 0.17
CA GLU A 51 13.37 -5.71 -0.41
C GLU A 51 13.30 -7.20 -0.78
N ASP A 52 12.26 -7.91 -0.35
CA ASP A 52 11.95 -9.26 -0.80
C ASP A 52 11.49 -9.24 -2.27
N ALA A 53 12.44 -9.54 -3.16
CA ALA A 53 12.22 -9.88 -4.57
C ALA A 53 12.78 -11.27 -4.87
#